data_AF-A0A7C8AC24-F1
#
_entry.id   AF-A0A7C8AC24-F1
#
_cell.length_a   1.000
_cell.length_b   1.000
_cell.length_c   1.000
_cell.angle_alpha   90.00
_cell.angle_beta   90.00
_cell.angle_gamma   90.00
#
_symmetry.space_group_name_H-M   'P 1'
#
loop_
_entity.id
_entity.type
_entity.pdbx_description
1 polymer ?
#
loop_
_entity_poly.entity_id
_entity_poly.type
_entity_poly.pdbx_seq_one_letter_code
_entity_poly.pdbx_strand_id
1 'polypeptide(L)'
;WWLRVGLPSLLYGLALLAKASALLLGPLCLLVLELDRLGRKQAFAVPANGGMVQFFRRLIAELGPFSRDLKQIFGLGFLLMLIYCGSDWRPEPSFVAWARTLPDGPMASVMVYVADHLRIFSNGAEAVVYQIKHNNIGQGVFIAGRTDPRALWYYFPVAMTMKLTASLLALPLLVAIVRPKALWNWVTLITAVLILFSVTFRVQIGIRLVLPLIAFFIIGAAGAAANMIAAMQSGWRRHLAAGAVAGCVFWTAAASVIVWPNALCYVNELWGGTAEGYKLLSDSNYDWGQGIRELRDWQQRNGIENLDVWYFGTDPDRLKGPFHLVSMKDGDFQGPDDFIARFRGRYLAVGTTNLYGSYIIENPKKGQRLEKSELTAIRYLRTTQPVARTTTFLIYDFTGER
;
A
#
# COMPACT_ATOMS: atom_id res chain seq x y z
N TRP A 1 19.27 14.76 -27.18
CA TRP A 1 18.64 15.30 -25.96
C TRP A 1 17.24 14.72 -25.75
N TRP A 2 16.32 14.80 -26.72
CA TRP A 2 14.94 14.32 -26.60
C TRP A 2 14.80 12.89 -26.01
N LEU A 3 15.41 11.88 -26.63
CA LEU A 3 15.31 10.49 -26.15
C LEU A 3 16.00 10.26 -24.79
N ARG A 4 16.99 11.07 -24.45
CA ARG A 4 17.80 10.93 -23.23
C ARG A 4 17.18 11.65 -22.03
N VAL A 5 16.54 12.79 -22.27
CA VAL A 5 16.04 13.70 -21.22
C VAL A 5 14.57 14.02 -21.44
N GLY A 6 14.20 14.54 -22.61
CA GLY A 6 12.83 15.02 -22.88
C GLY A 6 11.75 13.95 -22.67
N LEU A 7 11.86 12.80 -23.35
CA LEU A 7 10.92 11.70 -23.22
C LEU A 7 10.90 11.11 -21.79
N PRO A 8 12.05 10.80 -21.14
CA PRO A 8 12.05 10.39 -19.74
C PRO A 8 11.44 11.42 -18.78
N SER A 9 11.62 12.73 -19.02
CA SER A 9 11.00 13.80 -18.22
C SER A 9 9.48 13.76 -18.32
N LEU A 10 8.96 13.59 -19.54
CA LEU A 10 7.52 13.45 -19.79
C LEU A 10 6.96 12.21 -19.08
N LEU A 11 7.62 11.06 -19.24
CA LEU A 11 7.20 9.81 -18.59
C LEU A 11 7.25 9.92 -17.06
N TYR A 12 8.27 10.58 -16.51
CA TYR A 12 8.38 10.83 -15.08
C TYR A 12 7.26 11.77 -14.58
N GLY A 13 6.97 12.84 -15.30
CA GLY A 13 5.86 13.75 -14.97
C GLY A 13 4.50 13.04 -14.99
N LEU A 14 4.25 12.21 -16.02
CA LEU A 14 3.05 11.37 -16.08
C LEU A 14 2.99 10.37 -14.93
N ALA A 15 4.12 9.76 -14.55
CA ALA A 15 4.19 8.85 -13.40
C ALA A 15 3.91 9.57 -12.07
N LEU A 16 4.40 10.80 -11.88
CA LEU A 16 4.08 11.62 -10.71
C LEU A 16 2.60 11.95 -10.62
N LEU A 17 1.98 12.33 -11.75
CA LEU A 17 0.56 12.61 -11.85
C LEU A 17 -0.30 11.37 -11.56
N ALA A 18 0.16 10.19 -11.98
CA ALA A 18 -0.52 8.94 -11.69
C ALA A 18 -0.35 8.48 -10.24
N LYS A 19 0.84 8.66 -9.65
CA LYS A 19 1.15 8.21 -8.29
C LYS A 19 2.31 8.98 -7.67
N ALA A 20 2.07 9.66 -6.55
CA ALA A 20 3.08 10.43 -5.83
C ALA A 20 4.34 9.63 -5.43
N SER A 21 4.24 8.31 -5.25
CA SER A 21 5.40 7.44 -4.97
C SER A 21 6.45 7.44 -6.09
N ALA A 22 6.09 7.83 -7.32
CA ALA A 22 7.03 8.01 -8.41
C ALA A 22 8.15 9.01 -8.07
N LEU A 23 7.89 9.96 -7.16
CA LEU A 23 8.88 10.91 -6.66
C LEU A 23 10.14 10.20 -6.11
N LEU A 24 9.95 9.08 -5.41
CA LEU A 24 11.05 8.29 -4.81
C LEU A 24 11.40 7.08 -5.66
N LEU A 25 10.40 6.36 -6.18
CA LEU A 25 10.63 5.13 -6.93
C LEU A 25 11.29 5.38 -8.29
N GLY A 26 10.96 6.49 -8.98
CA GLY A 26 11.57 6.86 -10.26
C GLY A 26 13.10 7.02 -10.19
N PRO A 27 13.63 7.88 -9.30
CA PRO A 27 15.07 8.00 -9.05
C PRO A 27 15.74 6.68 -8.69
N LEU A 28 15.13 5.86 -7.84
CA LEU A 28 15.67 4.56 -7.47
C LEU A 28 15.77 3.62 -8.68
N CYS A 29 14.71 3.54 -9.51
CA CYS A 29 14.73 2.73 -10.72
C CYS A 29 15.81 3.18 -11.71
N LEU A 30 15.94 4.49 -11.95
CA LEU A 30 16.97 5.04 -12.84
C LEU A 30 18.38 4.81 -12.29
N LEU A 31 18.58 4.93 -10.98
CA LEU A 31 19.86 4.63 -10.32
C LEU A 31 20.22 3.17 -10.49
N VAL A 32 19.27 2.24 -10.30
CA VAL A 32 19.52 0.81 -10.48
C VAL A 32 19.91 0.48 -11.92
N LEU A 33 19.24 1.08 -12.91
CA LEU A 33 19.61 0.93 -14.32
C LEU A 33 21.04 1.40 -14.60
N GLU A 34 21.43 2.53 -14.00
CA GLU A 34 22.79 3.06 -14.15
C GLU A 34 23.83 2.16 -13.45
N LEU A 35 23.52 1.64 -12.26
CA LEU A 35 24.40 0.70 -11.57
C LEU A 35 24.55 -0.61 -12.36
N ASP A 36 23.49 -1.14 -12.99
CA ASP A 36 23.57 -2.30 -13.89
C ASP A 36 24.47 -2.00 -15.10
N ARG A 37 24.32 -0.82 -15.72
CA ARG A 37 25.18 -0.36 -16.83
C ARG A 37 26.64 -0.30 -16.42
N LEU A 38 26.94 0.28 -15.25
CA LEU A 38 28.30 0.41 -14.72
C LEU A 38 28.90 -0.96 -14.38
N GLY A 39 28.10 -1.86 -13.81
CA GLY A 39 28.48 -3.24 -13.53
C GLY A 39 28.87 -4.00 -14.79
N ARG A 40 28.06 -3.90 -15.86
CA ARG A 40 28.37 -4.51 -17.17
C ARG A 40 29.63 -3.94 -17.82
N LYS A 41 29.94 -2.66 -17.58
CA LYS A 41 31.20 -2.03 -18.01
C LYS A 41 32.39 -2.35 -17.10
N GLN A 42 32.20 -3.17 -16.07
CA GLN A 42 33.23 -3.46 -15.05
C GLN A 42 33.80 -2.20 -14.40
N ALA A 43 32.99 -1.13 -14.29
CA ALA A 43 33.43 0.15 -13.73
C ALA A 43 33.74 0.06 -12.22
N PHE A 44 33.21 -0.96 -11.53
CA PHE A 44 33.47 -1.23 -10.12
C PHE A 44 34.76 -2.03 -9.87
N ALA A 45 35.50 -2.43 -10.91
CA ALA A 45 36.76 -3.14 -10.73
C ALA A 45 37.84 -2.19 -10.17
N VAL A 46 38.45 -2.57 -9.05
CA VAL A 46 39.57 -1.83 -8.44
C VAL A 46 40.82 -2.07 -9.30
N PRO A 47 41.49 -1.02 -9.84
CA PRO A 47 42.71 -1.20 -10.61
C PRO A 47 43.84 -1.78 -9.73
N ALA A 48 44.56 -2.79 -10.23
CA ALA A 48 45.63 -3.46 -9.48
C ALA A 48 46.74 -2.51 -8.96
N ASN A 49 46.96 -1.37 -9.65
CA ASN A 49 47.96 -0.37 -9.32
C ASN A 49 47.34 1.01 -8.95
N GLY A 50 46.02 1.09 -8.80
CA GLY A 50 45.31 2.35 -8.56
C GLY A 50 44.89 2.49 -7.10
N GLY A 51 45.28 3.60 -6.46
CA GLY A 51 44.79 3.92 -5.11
C GLY A 51 43.27 4.17 -5.09
N MET A 52 42.64 3.97 -3.93
CA MET A 52 41.19 4.17 -3.71
C MET A 52 40.67 5.52 -4.24
N VAL A 53 41.48 6.57 -4.19
CA VAL A 53 41.15 7.90 -4.71
C VAL A 53 40.92 7.89 -6.23
N GLN A 54 41.73 7.17 -7.00
CA GLN A 54 41.58 7.07 -8.46
C GLN A 54 40.33 6.29 -8.83
N PHE A 55 40.01 5.24 -8.07
CA PHE A 55 38.76 4.49 -8.22
C PHE A 55 37.53 5.39 -8.02
N PHE A 56 37.46 6.15 -6.91
CA PHE A 56 36.34 7.06 -6.66
C PHE A 56 36.26 8.18 -7.70
N ARG A 57 37.39 8.77 -8.13
CA ARG A 57 37.40 9.78 -9.20
C ARG A 57 36.82 9.24 -10.51
N ARG A 58 37.21 8.01 -10.90
CA ARG A 58 36.66 7.34 -12.09
C ARG A 58 35.16 7.11 -11.95
N LEU A 59 34.71 6.62 -10.79
CA LEU A 59 33.29 6.36 -10.55
C LEU A 59 32.45 7.64 -10.59
N ILE A 60 32.94 8.74 -10.00
CA ILE A 60 32.29 10.05 -10.06
C ILE A 60 32.21 10.56 -11.51
N ALA A 61 33.29 10.40 -12.28
CA ALA A 61 33.31 10.80 -13.70
C ALA A 61 32.28 10.02 -14.53
N GLU A 62 32.17 8.71 -14.31
CA GLU A 62 31.19 7.83 -14.96
C GLU A 62 29.74 8.17 -14.57
N LEU A 63 29.50 8.58 -13.32
CA LEU A 63 28.18 9.00 -12.83
C LEU A 63 27.81 10.44 -13.20
N GLY A 64 28.79 11.26 -13.63
CA GLY A 64 28.60 12.68 -13.95
C GLY A 64 27.50 12.92 -15.00
N PRO A 65 27.54 12.25 -16.17
CA PRO A 65 26.49 12.36 -17.19
C PRO A 65 25.12 11.94 -16.66
N PHE A 66 25.05 10.81 -15.94
CA PHE A 66 23.82 10.33 -15.33
C PHE A 66 23.22 11.35 -14.36
N SER A 67 24.02 11.90 -13.43
CA SER A 67 23.57 12.93 -12.48
C SER A 67 23.03 14.17 -13.19
N ARG A 68 23.66 14.60 -14.29
CA ARG A 68 23.23 15.75 -15.09
C ARG A 68 21.88 15.49 -15.78
N ASP A 69 21.72 14.33 -16.40
CA ASP A 69 20.47 13.97 -17.06
C ASP A 69 19.35 13.77 -16.02
N LEU A 70 19.65 13.13 -14.89
CA LEU A 70 18.72 12.88 -13.79
C LEU A 70 18.10 14.18 -13.24
N LYS A 71 18.93 15.21 -13.02
CA LYS A 71 18.47 16.55 -12.57
C LYS A 71 17.52 17.19 -13.59
N GLN A 72 17.81 17.07 -14.88
CA GLN A 72 16.92 17.60 -15.92
C GLN A 72 15.62 16.79 -16.00
N ILE A 73 15.70 15.46 -15.95
CA ILE A 73 14.53 14.58 -16.01
C ILE A 73 13.55 14.89 -14.90
N PHE A 74 14.06 15.00 -13.66
CA PHE A 74 13.22 15.31 -12.52
C PHE A 74 12.78 16.77 -12.48
N GLY A 75 13.66 17.72 -12.81
CA GLY A 75 13.29 19.12 -12.87
C GLY A 75 12.17 19.39 -13.88
N LEU A 76 12.32 18.87 -15.10
CA LEU A 76 11.34 19.05 -16.17
C LEU A 76 10.04 18.28 -15.92
N GLY A 77 10.11 17.03 -15.45
CA GLY A 77 8.91 16.26 -15.15
C GLY A 77 8.16 16.78 -13.90
N PHE A 78 8.88 17.29 -12.90
CA PHE A 78 8.27 18.00 -11.77
C PHE A 78 7.61 19.30 -12.25
N LEU A 79 8.30 20.10 -13.07
CA LEU A 79 7.73 21.31 -13.68
C LEU A 79 6.46 20.99 -14.49
N LEU A 80 6.47 19.92 -15.27
CA LEU A 80 5.29 19.47 -16.01
C LEU A 80 4.12 19.15 -15.08
N MET A 81 4.38 18.46 -13.97
CA MET A 81 3.37 18.19 -12.95
C MET A 81 2.85 19.48 -12.31
N LEU A 82 3.72 20.45 -11.98
CA LEU A 82 3.30 21.74 -11.44
C LEU A 82 2.40 22.53 -12.41
N ILE A 83 2.79 22.56 -13.69
CA ILE A 83 2.02 23.23 -14.75
C ILE A 83 0.67 22.55 -14.93
N TYR A 84 0.65 21.22 -14.99
CA TYR A 84 -0.58 20.44 -15.19
C TYR A 84 -1.56 20.60 -14.02
N CYS A 85 -1.07 20.49 -12.78
CA CYS A 85 -1.90 20.63 -11.59
C CYS A 85 -2.32 22.09 -11.32
N GLY A 86 -1.61 23.06 -11.92
CA GLY A 86 -1.90 24.47 -11.77
C GLY A 86 -1.79 24.97 -10.33
N SER A 87 -2.40 26.13 -10.11
CA SER A 87 -2.62 26.74 -8.80
C SER A 87 -4.06 27.23 -8.75
N ASP A 88 -4.71 27.10 -7.59
CA ASP A 88 -6.03 27.67 -7.33
C ASP A 88 -5.96 29.19 -7.01
N TRP A 89 -4.75 29.75 -6.98
CA TRP A 89 -4.47 31.14 -6.63
C TRP A 89 -4.95 31.51 -5.22
N ARG A 90 -4.90 30.56 -4.28
CA ARG A 90 -5.28 30.76 -2.88
C ARG A 90 -4.09 30.61 -1.93
N PRO A 91 -4.17 31.21 -0.74
CA PRO A 91 -3.21 30.93 0.33
C PRO A 91 -3.27 29.46 0.74
N GLU A 92 -2.10 28.88 0.98
CA GLU A 92 -1.98 27.48 1.40
C GLU A 92 -2.39 27.32 2.87
N PRO A 93 -3.50 26.60 3.19
CA PRO A 93 -4.01 26.51 4.55
C PRO A 93 -2.99 25.95 5.55
N SER A 94 -2.18 24.97 5.13
CA SER A 94 -1.18 24.37 6.02
C SER A 94 0.01 25.29 6.29
N PHE A 95 0.33 26.19 5.36
CA PHE A 95 1.35 27.21 5.53
C PHE A 95 0.86 28.34 6.43
N VAL A 96 -0.39 28.78 6.23
CA VAL A 96 -1.06 29.75 7.13
C VAL A 96 -1.13 29.20 8.55
N ALA A 97 -1.58 27.95 8.73
CA ALA A 97 -1.65 27.32 10.03
C ALA A 97 -0.28 27.23 10.71
N TRP A 98 0.76 26.83 9.98
CA TRP A 98 2.13 26.78 10.50
C TRP A 98 2.67 28.17 10.85
N ALA A 99 2.46 29.18 10.01
CA ALA A 99 2.95 30.54 10.25
C ALA A 99 2.36 31.12 11.54
N ARG A 100 1.10 30.80 11.84
CA ARG A 100 0.42 31.18 13.09
C ARG A 100 0.91 30.46 14.34
N THR A 101 1.73 29.41 14.21
CA THR A 101 2.38 28.74 15.35
C THR A 101 3.76 29.30 15.70
N LEU A 102 4.28 30.25 14.92
CA LEU A 102 5.57 30.87 15.19
C LEU A 102 5.50 31.76 16.45
N PRO A 103 6.56 31.81 17.28
CA PRO A 103 6.62 32.72 18.43
C PRO A 103 6.49 34.17 18.01
N ASP A 104 5.78 34.98 18.80
CA ASP A 104 5.57 36.41 18.52
C ASP A 104 6.90 37.14 18.28
N GLY A 105 6.98 37.83 17.14
CA GLY A 105 8.16 38.59 16.75
C GLY A 105 8.08 39.10 15.30
N PRO A 106 8.99 39.98 14.88
CA PRO A 106 8.96 40.60 13.56
C PRO A 106 8.96 39.59 12.41
N MET A 107 9.70 38.50 12.57
CA MET A 107 9.74 37.41 11.60
C MET A 107 8.42 36.64 11.54
N ALA A 108 7.73 36.41 12.67
CA ALA A 108 6.43 35.76 12.68
C ALA A 108 5.37 36.62 11.98
N SER A 109 5.34 37.94 12.23
CA SER A 109 4.42 38.86 11.54
C SER A 109 4.65 38.87 10.03
N VAL A 110 5.91 38.89 9.58
CA VAL A 110 6.26 38.80 8.15
C VAL A 110 5.82 37.45 7.58
N MET A 111 6.09 36.33 8.26
CA MET A 111 5.72 35.00 7.77
C MET A 111 4.21 34.78 7.74
N VAL A 112 3.44 35.31 8.70
CA VAL A 112 1.98 35.29 8.68
C VAL A 112 1.44 36.13 7.53
N TYR A 113 1.96 37.35 7.34
CA TYR A 113 1.57 38.19 6.20
C TYR A 113 1.85 37.50 4.87
N VAL A 114 3.05 36.93 4.70
CA VAL A 114 3.43 36.17 3.50
C VAL A 114 2.52 34.96 3.34
N ALA A 115 2.21 34.21 4.41
CA ALA A 115 1.34 33.06 4.32
C ALA A 115 -0.09 33.43 3.94
N ASP A 116 -0.64 34.53 4.46
CA ASP A 116 -1.99 35.00 4.16
C ASP A 116 -2.12 35.61 2.74
N HIS A 117 -1.02 36.11 2.15
CA HIS A 117 -1.04 36.83 0.86
C HIS A 117 -0.37 36.09 -0.30
N LEU A 118 0.54 35.15 -0.04
CA LEU A 118 1.15 34.33 -1.09
C LEU A 118 0.11 33.36 -1.63
N ARG A 119 -0.24 33.54 -2.89
CA ARG A 119 -1.29 32.76 -3.57
C ARG A 119 -0.75 31.80 -4.63
N ILE A 120 0.57 31.70 -4.75
CA ILE A 120 1.22 30.94 -5.81
C ILE A 120 1.67 29.60 -5.24
N PHE A 121 0.71 28.75 -4.90
CA PHE A 121 0.94 27.38 -4.46
C PHE A 121 0.44 26.41 -5.52
N SER A 122 1.33 25.56 -6.04
CA SER A 122 0.91 24.53 -6.98
C SER A 122 0.23 23.40 -6.23
N ASN A 123 -0.97 23.01 -6.66
CA ASN A 123 -1.74 21.89 -6.10
C ASN A 123 -0.91 20.59 -6.10
N GLY A 124 -0.05 20.41 -7.10
CA GLY A 124 0.83 19.26 -7.20
C GLY A 124 1.96 19.27 -6.16
N ALA A 125 2.54 20.43 -5.86
CA ALA A 125 3.54 20.57 -4.79
C ALA A 125 2.92 20.33 -3.41
N GLU A 126 1.70 20.82 -3.18
CA GLU A 126 0.94 20.57 -1.96
C GLU A 126 0.71 19.08 -1.75
N ALA A 127 0.24 18.36 -2.78
CA ALA A 127 0.05 16.91 -2.71
C ALA A 127 1.34 16.15 -2.34
N VAL A 128 2.49 16.58 -2.87
CA VAL A 128 3.80 16.02 -2.52
C VAL A 128 4.13 16.29 -1.05
N VAL A 129 3.98 17.52 -0.58
CA VAL A 129 4.23 17.90 0.82
C VAL A 129 3.31 17.13 1.76
N TYR A 130 2.03 17.01 1.42
CA TYR A 130 1.06 16.21 2.17
C TYR A 130 1.53 14.76 2.29
N GLN A 131 1.96 14.14 1.19
CA GLN A 131 2.42 12.75 1.20
C GLN A 131 3.67 12.55 2.07
N ILE A 132 4.61 13.51 2.07
CA ILE A 132 5.80 13.51 2.93
C ILE A 132 5.40 13.64 4.41
N LYS A 133 4.54 14.62 4.74
CA LYS A 133 4.01 14.82 6.10
C LYS A 133 3.29 13.56 6.59
N HIS A 134 2.42 12.98 5.76
CA HIS A 134 1.67 11.78 6.07
C HIS A 134 2.59 10.58 6.36
N ASN A 135 3.66 10.40 5.57
CA ASN A 135 4.66 9.36 5.85
C ASN A 135 5.47 9.64 7.12
N ASN A 136 5.81 10.90 7.42
CA ASN A 136 6.54 11.24 8.64
C ASN A 136 5.71 10.99 9.91
N ILE A 137 4.42 11.30 9.87
CA ILE A 137 3.46 10.99 10.94
C ILE A 137 3.33 9.48 11.12
N GLY A 138 3.25 8.73 10.01
CA GLY A 138 3.06 7.29 10.01
C GLY A 138 1.63 6.87 10.34
N GLN A 139 1.39 5.57 10.37
CA GLN A 139 0.11 5.00 10.78
C GLN A 139 0.32 3.70 11.56
N GLY A 140 -0.59 3.41 12.51
CA GLY A 140 -0.65 2.09 13.12
C GLY A 140 -0.97 1.03 12.08
N VAL A 141 -0.65 -0.21 12.37
CA VAL A 141 -0.79 -1.33 11.44
C VAL A 141 -1.47 -2.51 12.09
N PHE A 142 -2.16 -3.30 11.28
CA PHE A 142 -2.62 -4.62 11.63
C PHE A 142 -2.01 -5.65 10.68
N ILE A 143 -1.34 -6.65 11.23
CA ILE A 143 -0.78 -7.77 10.47
C ILE A 143 -0.73 -9.04 11.33
N ALA A 144 -1.17 -10.17 10.78
CA ALA A 144 -1.15 -11.49 11.41
C ALA A 144 -1.72 -11.52 12.85
N GLY A 145 -2.90 -10.92 13.04
CA GLY A 145 -3.60 -10.87 14.32
C GLY A 145 -3.04 -9.86 15.32
N ARG A 146 -1.97 -9.13 14.97
CA ARG A 146 -1.31 -8.16 15.86
C ARG A 146 -1.53 -6.74 15.36
N THR A 147 -1.72 -5.85 16.31
CA THR A 147 -1.80 -4.40 16.10
C THR A 147 -0.55 -3.74 16.65
N ASP A 148 0.03 -2.79 15.91
CA ASP A 148 1.15 -1.98 16.39
C ASP A 148 0.90 -0.50 16.09
N PRO A 149 1.09 0.43 17.04
CA PRO A 149 0.93 1.87 16.81
C PRO A 149 1.95 2.46 15.82
N ARG A 150 3.03 1.73 15.52
CA ARG A 150 4.12 2.15 14.65
C ARG A 150 4.16 1.29 13.40
N ALA A 151 4.80 1.84 12.37
CA ALA A 151 5.13 1.10 11.16
C ALA A 151 6.13 -0.02 11.46
N LEU A 152 5.93 -1.17 10.81
CA LEU A 152 6.75 -2.37 10.95
C LEU A 152 7.60 -2.55 9.70
N TRP A 153 8.91 -2.70 9.86
CA TRP A 153 9.84 -2.84 8.72
C TRP A 153 9.51 -4.03 7.80
N TYR A 154 8.91 -5.10 8.35
CA TYR A 154 8.55 -6.31 7.63
C TYR A 154 7.14 -6.29 7.02
N TYR A 155 6.36 -5.22 7.21
CA TYR A 155 4.95 -5.18 6.81
C TYR A 155 4.75 -5.48 5.32
N PHE A 156 5.38 -4.72 4.42
CA PHE A 156 5.20 -4.90 2.98
C PHE A 156 5.75 -6.24 2.47
N PRO A 157 6.97 -6.68 2.85
CA PRO A 157 7.45 -8.01 2.51
C PRO A 157 6.47 -9.12 2.91
N VAL A 158 5.95 -9.10 4.14
CA VAL A 158 5.00 -10.12 4.62
C VAL A 158 3.63 -10.00 3.96
N ALA A 159 3.11 -8.77 3.79
CA ALA A 159 1.84 -8.56 3.11
C ALA A 159 1.89 -9.05 1.64
N MET A 160 3.04 -8.89 0.96
CA MET A 160 3.26 -9.44 -0.38
C MET A 160 3.19 -10.97 -0.39
N THR A 161 3.77 -11.65 0.61
CA THR A 161 3.69 -13.13 0.66
C THR A 161 2.29 -13.63 0.98
N MET A 162 1.39 -12.80 1.54
CA MET A 162 -0.02 -13.11 1.74
C MET A 162 -0.88 -12.83 0.49
N LYS A 163 -0.58 -11.74 -0.21
CA LYS A 163 -1.42 -11.18 -1.29
C LYS A 163 -1.06 -11.67 -2.69
N LEU A 164 0.18 -12.06 -2.93
CA LEU A 164 0.58 -12.65 -4.21
C LEU A 164 0.16 -14.11 -4.25
N THR A 165 -0.26 -14.61 -5.40
CA THR A 165 -0.64 -16.02 -5.55
C THR A 165 0.57 -16.92 -5.23
N ALA A 166 0.32 -18.10 -4.67
CA ALA A 166 1.39 -19.04 -4.34
C ALA A 166 2.26 -19.37 -5.57
N SER A 167 1.66 -19.41 -6.76
CA SER A 167 2.37 -19.61 -8.02
C SER A 167 3.29 -18.45 -8.41
N LEU A 168 2.90 -17.19 -8.18
CA LEU A 168 3.77 -16.04 -8.41
C LEU A 168 4.96 -16.01 -7.45
N LEU A 169 4.77 -16.46 -6.20
CA LEU A 169 5.85 -16.60 -5.22
C LEU A 169 6.78 -17.77 -5.57
N ALA A 170 6.25 -18.87 -6.11
CA ALA A 170 7.02 -20.05 -6.48
C ALA A 170 7.86 -19.85 -7.77
N LEU A 171 7.40 -19.01 -8.70
CA LEU A 171 8.05 -18.79 -9.99
C LEU A 171 9.54 -18.37 -9.88
N PRO A 172 9.92 -17.33 -9.11
CA PRO A 172 11.34 -16.98 -8.94
C PRO A 172 12.14 -18.08 -8.23
N LEU A 173 11.53 -18.88 -7.34
CA LEU A 173 12.20 -20.02 -6.69
C LEU A 173 12.49 -21.14 -7.70
N LEU A 174 11.53 -21.46 -8.57
CA LEU A 174 11.73 -22.40 -9.67
C LEU A 174 12.91 -21.97 -10.55
N VAL A 175 12.96 -20.69 -10.92
CA VAL A 175 14.08 -20.14 -11.71
C VAL A 175 15.39 -20.20 -10.93
N ALA A 176 15.39 -19.91 -9.63
CA ALA A 176 16.58 -19.99 -8.77
C ALA A 176 17.16 -21.41 -8.73
N ILE A 177 16.31 -22.44 -8.67
CA ILE A 177 16.70 -23.85 -8.61
C ILE A 177 17.23 -24.34 -9.97
N VAL A 178 16.52 -24.02 -11.06
CA VAL A 178 16.85 -24.54 -12.40
C VAL A 178 18.00 -23.78 -13.04
N ARG A 179 17.99 -22.44 -12.95
CA ARG A 179 18.98 -21.57 -13.59
C ARG A 179 19.10 -20.23 -12.85
N PRO A 180 19.80 -20.17 -11.70
CA PRO A 180 19.83 -18.98 -10.85
C PRO A 180 20.34 -17.72 -11.57
N LYS A 181 21.24 -17.89 -12.54
CA LYS A 181 21.75 -16.78 -13.38
C LYS A 181 20.65 -16.07 -14.18
N ALA A 182 19.51 -16.71 -14.46
CA ALA A 182 18.39 -16.09 -15.18
C ALA A 182 17.66 -15.02 -14.34
N LEU A 183 17.80 -15.05 -13.01
CA LEU A 183 17.31 -13.99 -12.12
C LEU A 183 18.14 -12.70 -12.24
N TRP A 184 19.37 -12.77 -12.77
CA TRP A 184 20.26 -11.63 -12.91
C TRP A 184 19.86 -10.75 -14.10
N ASN A 185 18.75 -10.03 -13.94
CA ASN A 185 18.28 -9.01 -14.87
C ASN A 185 17.98 -7.71 -14.12
N TRP A 186 18.02 -6.58 -14.84
CA TRP A 186 17.87 -5.25 -14.25
C TRP A 186 16.50 -5.05 -13.57
N VAL A 187 15.44 -5.72 -14.05
CA VAL A 187 14.10 -5.64 -13.46
C VAL A 187 14.04 -6.34 -12.09
N THR A 188 14.66 -7.53 -11.98
CA THR A 188 14.80 -8.23 -10.70
C THR A 188 15.64 -7.40 -9.72
N LEU A 189 16.69 -6.73 -10.20
CA LEU A 189 17.50 -5.84 -9.37
C LEU A 189 16.68 -4.62 -8.87
N ILE A 190 15.88 -4.00 -9.74
CA ILE A 190 14.93 -2.95 -9.34
C ILE A 190 13.99 -3.49 -8.27
N THR A 191 13.39 -4.66 -8.50
CA THR A 191 12.48 -5.30 -7.55
C THR A 191 13.13 -5.50 -6.19
N ALA A 192 14.35 -6.05 -6.15
CA ALA A 192 15.10 -6.26 -4.91
C ALA A 192 15.37 -4.94 -4.18
N VAL A 193 15.83 -3.90 -4.88
CA VAL A 193 16.07 -2.58 -4.29
C VAL A 193 14.77 -1.96 -3.77
N LEU A 194 13.66 -2.11 -4.48
CA LEU A 194 12.37 -1.58 -4.04
C LEU A 194 11.80 -2.35 -2.85
N ILE A 195 11.99 -3.67 -2.75
CA ILE A 195 11.66 -4.46 -1.55
C ILE A 195 12.47 -3.93 -0.35
N LEU A 196 13.79 -3.79 -0.53
CA LEU A 196 14.66 -3.26 0.52
C LEU A 196 14.28 -1.82 0.91
N PHE A 197 13.89 -0.99 -0.06
CA PHE A 197 13.48 0.38 0.21
C PHE A 197 12.12 0.46 0.93
N SER A 198 11.22 -0.51 0.70
CA SER A 198 9.89 -0.55 1.32
C SER A 198 9.93 -0.60 2.85
N VAL A 199 11.03 -1.04 3.46
CA VAL A 199 11.23 -1.06 4.93
C VAL A 199 11.23 0.35 5.54
N THR A 200 11.45 1.38 4.71
CA THR A 200 11.44 2.79 5.13
C THR A 200 10.04 3.40 5.15
N PHE A 201 9.04 2.70 4.62
CA PHE A 201 7.69 3.21 4.47
C PHE A 201 6.96 3.14 5.81
N ARG A 202 6.43 4.28 6.25
CA ARG A 202 5.76 4.41 7.55
C ARG A 202 4.24 4.43 7.45
N VAL A 203 3.72 4.58 6.23
CA VAL A 203 2.29 4.46 5.95
C VAL A 203 2.06 3.09 5.35
N GLN A 204 1.39 2.24 6.12
CA GLN A 204 1.30 0.80 5.88
C GLN A 204 -0.16 0.34 5.97
N ILE A 205 -1.02 1.01 5.21
CA ILE A 205 -2.47 0.79 5.22
C ILE A 205 -2.97 -0.16 4.13
N GLY A 206 -2.07 -0.63 3.26
CA GLY A 206 -2.46 -1.41 2.10
C GLY A 206 -1.33 -1.67 1.13
N ILE A 207 -1.29 -2.88 0.56
CA ILE A 207 -0.35 -3.27 -0.48
C ILE A 207 -0.47 -2.40 -1.75
N ARG A 208 -1.59 -1.67 -1.91
CA ARG A 208 -1.80 -0.68 -2.97
C ARG A 208 -0.71 0.41 -3.05
N LEU A 209 -0.01 0.66 -1.95
CA LEU A 209 1.09 1.62 -1.89
C LEU A 209 2.36 1.10 -2.60
N VAL A 210 2.52 -0.22 -2.68
CA VAL A 210 3.65 -0.90 -3.32
C VAL A 210 3.27 -1.62 -4.62
N LEU A 211 2.15 -1.25 -5.26
CA LEU A 211 1.78 -1.81 -6.58
C LEU A 211 2.87 -1.69 -7.65
N PRO A 212 3.61 -0.57 -7.77
CA PRO A 212 4.73 -0.51 -8.72
C PRO A 212 5.78 -1.58 -8.44
N LEU A 213 6.09 -1.85 -7.17
CA LEU A 213 6.99 -2.91 -6.77
C LEU A 213 6.45 -4.29 -7.18
N ILE A 214 5.16 -4.55 -6.98
CA ILE A 214 4.52 -5.81 -7.43
C ILE A 214 4.61 -5.96 -8.95
N ALA A 215 4.38 -4.89 -9.71
CA ALA A 215 4.50 -4.92 -11.17
C ALA A 215 5.93 -5.27 -11.61
N PHE A 216 6.95 -4.66 -11.00
CA PHE A 216 8.34 -5.02 -11.27
C PHE A 216 8.66 -6.46 -10.87
N PHE A 217 8.12 -6.95 -9.74
CA PHE A 217 8.28 -8.35 -9.33
C PHE A 217 7.73 -9.31 -10.39
N ILE A 218 6.52 -9.08 -10.88
CA ILE A 218 5.89 -9.91 -11.91
C ILE A 218 6.69 -9.88 -13.22
N ILE A 219 7.08 -8.69 -13.69
CA ILE A 219 7.86 -8.53 -14.93
C ILE A 219 9.24 -9.17 -14.80
N GLY A 220 9.91 -8.98 -13.66
CA GLY A 220 11.23 -9.56 -13.39
C GLY A 220 11.19 -11.08 -13.32
N ALA A 221 10.19 -11.65 -12.64
CA ALA A 221 9.97 -13.09 -12.57
C ALA A 221 9.62 -13.69 -13.95
N ALA A 222 8.76 -13.02 -14.73
CA ALA A 222 8.39 -13.44 -16.07
C ALA A 222 9.60 -13.40 -17.04
N GLY A 223 10.39 -12.33 -17.02
CA GLY A 223 11.61 -12.21 -17.81
C GLY A 223 12.65 -13.27 -17.44
N ALA A 224 12.82 -13.54 -16.14
CA ALA A 224 13.72 -14.58 -15.66
C ALA A 224 13.26 -15.98 -16.09
N ALA A 225 11.96 -16.27 -16.01
CA ALA A 225 11.38 -17.53 -16.46
C ALA A 225 11.50 -17.72 -17.99
N ALA A 226 11.26 -16.68 -18.77
CA ALA A 226 11.43 -16.70 -20.22
C ALA A 226 12.89 -16.96 -20.61
N ASN A 227 13.84 -16.25 -19.97
CA ASN A 227 15.27 -16.45 -20.19
C ASN A 227 15.74 -17.86 -19.79
N MET A 228 15.20 -18.41 -18.69
CA MET A 228 15.44 -19.78 -18.28
C MET A 228 15.02 -20.77 -19.37
N ILE A 229 13.77 -20.68 -19.87
CA ILE A 229 13.24 -21.58 -20.90
C ILE A 229 14.00 -21.43 -22.22
N ALA A 230 14.32 -20.20 -22.63
CA ALA A 230 15.04 -19.92 -23.88
C ALA A 230 16.47 -20.48 -23.87
N ALA A 231 17.12 -20.53 -22.71
CA ALA A 231 18.46 -21.07 -22.55
C ALA A 231 18.51 -22.61 -22.44
N MET A 232 17.37 -23.29 -22.36
CA MET A 232 17.29 -24.76 -22.31
C MET A 232 17.31 -25.36 -23.72
N GLN A 233 18.04 -26.47 -23.88
CA GLN A 233 17.97 -27.27 -25.10
C GLN A 233 16.55 -27.79 -25.34
N SER A 234 16.18 -27.96 -26.61
CA SER A 234 14.89 -28.55 -26.97
C SER A 234 14.81 -29.98 -26.43
N GLY A 235 13.75 -30.30 -25.69
CA GLY A 235 13.59 -31.60 -25.04
C GLY A 235 12.60 -31.55 -23.88
N TRP A 236 12.36 -32.71 -23.26
CA TRP A 236 11.32 -32.88 -22.23
C TRP A 236 11.47 -31.92 -21.04
N ARG A 237 12.71 -31.60 -20.62
CA ARG A 237 12.97 -30.65 -19.51
C ARG A 237 12.48 -29.24 -19.83
N ARG A 238 12.63 -28.79 -21.08
CA ARG A 238 12.13 -27.49 -21.53
C ARG A 238 10.61 -27.47 -21.57
N HIS A 239 9.98 -28.54 -22.06
CA HIS A 239 8.52 -28.66 -22.05
C HIS A 239 7.96 -28.70 -20.63
N LEU A 240 8.62 -29.40 -19.71
CA LEU A 240 8.25 -29.41 -18.29
C LEU A 240 8.37 -28.02 -17.66
N ALA A 241 9.47 -27.30 -17.87
CA ALA A 241 9.65 -25.94 -17.37
C ALA A 241 8.61 -24.97 -17.96
N ALA A 242 8.36 -25.04 -19.27
CA ALA A 242 7.33 -24.23 -19.92
C ALA A 242 5.92 -24.57 -19.41
N GLY A 243 5.62 -25.85 -19.22
CA GLY A 243 4.36 -26.32 -18.63
C GLY A 243 4.18 -25.84 -17.19
N ALA A 244 5.23 -25.85 -16.37
CA ALA A 244 5.20 -25.33 -15.01
C ALA A 244 4.94 -23.82 -14.97
N VAL A 245 5.60 -23.04 -15.85
CA VAL A 245 5.35 -21.59 -15.97
C VAL A 245 3.93 -21.32 -16.45
N ALA A 246 3.44 -22.05 -17.45
CA ALA A 246 2.06 -21.95 -17.94
C ALA A 246 1.06 -22.31 -16.82
N GLY A 247 1.33 -23.34 -16.04
CA GLY A 247 0.56 -23.71 -14.85
C GLY A 247 0.52 -22.60 -13.81
N CYS A 248 1.64 -21.90 -13.58
CA CYS A 248 1.68 -20.76 -12.65
C CYS A 248 0.81 -19.59 -13.12
N VAL A 249 0.80 -19.31 -14.42
CA VAL A 249 -0.06 -18.29 -15.04
C VAL A 249 -1.52 -18.70 -14.93
N PHE A 250 -1.86 -19.94 -15.28
CA PHE A 250 -3.21 -20.48 -15.15
C PHE A 250 -3.71 -20.42 -13.70
N TRP A 251 -2.90 -20.82 -12.72
CA TRP A 251 -3.24 -20.72 -11.30
C TRP A 251 -3.55 -19.29 -10.89
N THR A 252 -2.74 -18.33 -11.33
CA THR A 252 -2.96 -16.91 -11.01
C THR A 252 -4.26 -16.39 -11.61
N ALA A 253 -4.57 -16.77 -12.84
CA ALA A 253 -5.82 -16.42 -13.50
C ALA A 253 -7.02 -17.06 -12.80
N ALA A 254 -6.94 -18.35 -12.47
CA ALA A 254 -7.99 -19.08 -11.75
C ALA A 254 -8.26 -18.47 -10.37
N ALA A 255 -7.22 -18.18 -9.59
CA ALA A 255 -7.34 -17.51 -8.30
C ALA A 255 -8.05 -16.14 -8.41
N SER A 256 -7.74 -15.38 -9.47
CA SER A 256 -8.37 -14.08 -9.73
C SER A 256 -9.85 -14.21 -10.07
N VAL A 257 -10.23 -15.22 -10.86
CA VAL A 257 -11.62 -15.50 -11.23
C VAL A 257 -12.42 -16.01 -10.02
N ILE A 258 -11.86 -16.92 -9.23
CA ILE A 258 -12.52 -17.51 -8.05
C ILE A 258 -12.85 -16.45 -7.00
N VAL A 259 -11.96 -15.48 -6.80
CA VAL A 259 -12.15 -14.45 -5.77
C VAL A 259 -13.02 -13.28 -6.25
N TRP A 260 -13.32 -13.19 -7.55
CA TRP A 260 -14.14 -12.12 -8.11
C TRP A 260 -15.57 -12.17 -7.56
N PRO A 261 -16.20 -11.03 -7.19
CA PRO A 261 -15.72 -9.64 -7.31
C PRO A 261 -14.90 -9.13 -6.12
N ASN A 262 -14.68 -9.96 -5.09
CA ASN A 262 -14.04 -9.60 -3.82
C ASN A 262 -12.51 -9.72 -3.85
N ALA A 263 -11.86 -9.30 -4.94
CA ALA A 263 -10.40 -9.43 -5.12
C ALA A 263 -9.58 -8.71 -4.03
N LEU A 264 -10.14 -7.68 -3.40
CA LEU A 264 -9.52 -7.02 -2.25
C LEU A 264 -9.24 -8.02 -1.12
N CYS A 265 -10.16 -8.96 -0.88
CA CYS A 265 -10.10 -9.92 0.21
C CYS A 265 -9.05 -11.03 -0.04
N TYR A 266 -8.54 -11.18 -1.27
CA TYR A 266 -7.69 -12.31 -1.65
C TYR A 266 -6.50 -12.51 -0.69
N VAL A 267 -6.40 -13.70 -0.12
CA VAL A 267 -5.20 -14.18 0.58
C VAL A 267 -4.93 -15.57 0.05
N ASN A 268 -3.66 -15.85 -0.26
CA ASN A 268 -3.28 -17.13 -0.86
C ASN A 268 -3.36 -18.28 0.16
N GLU A 269 -3.22 -19.49 -0.37
CA GLU A 269 -3.39 -20.75 0.34
C GLU A 269 -2.28 -21.01 1.35
N LEU A 270 -1.07 -20.45 1.16
CA LEU A 270 0.05 -20.56 2.11
C LEU A 270 -0.26 -19.87 3.45
N TRP A 271 -1.23 -18.96 3.43
CA TRP A 271 -1.70 -18.22 4.59
C TRP A 271 -3.13 -18.59 5.01
N GLY A 272 -3.63 -19.77 4.60
CA GLY A 272 -4.95 -20.26 5.00
C GLY A 272 -6.12 -19.77 4.14
N GLY A 273 -5.83 -19.07 3.03
CA GLY A 273 -6.81 -18.68 2.04
C GLY A 273 -7.64 -17.43 2.41
N THR A 274 -8.54 -17.07 1.50
CA THR A 274 -9.27 -15.80 1.56
C THR A 274 -10.30 -15.73 2.69
N ALA A 275 -10.92 -16.86 3.05
CA ALA A 275 -12.07 -16.88 3.96
C ALA A 275 -11.79 -16.24 5.33
N GLU A 276 -10.60 -16.43 5.89
CA GLU A 276 -10.18 -15.91 7.19
C GLU A 276 -9.08 -14.85 7.06
N GLY A 277 -8.89 -14.30 5.85
CA GLY A 277 -7.83 -13.33 5.56
C GLY A 277 -7.92 -12.04 6.39
N TYR A 278 -9.11 -11.69 6.89
CA TYR A 278 -9.32 -10.55 7.79
C TYR A 278 -8.57 -10.66 9.12
N LYS A 279 -8.20 -11.88 9.54
CA LYS A 279 -7.36 -12.13 10.72
C LYS A 279 -5.88 -11.84 10.44
N LEU A 280 -5.48 -11.79 9.17
CA LEU A 280 -4.10 -11.58 8.74
C LEU A 280 -3.85 -10.15 8.27
N LEU A 281 -4.77 -9.59 7.52
CA LEU A 281 -4.69 -8.26 6.97
C LEU A 281 -6.06 -7.59 7.09
N SER A 282 -6.06 -6.29 7.34
CA SER A 282 -7.27 -5.48 7.47
C SER A 282 -7.12 -4.20 6.65
N ASP A 283 -7.98 -3.22 6.84
CA ASP A 283 -7.88 -1.92 6.15
C ASP A 283 -7.99 -2.14 4.62
N SER A 284 -7.27 -1.34 3.81
CA SER A 284 -7.27 -1.45 2.34
C SER A 284 -6.54 -2.68 1.81
N ASN A 285 -6.28 -3.66 2.67
CA ASN A 285 -5.91 -5.01 2.27
C ASN A 285 -7.06 -6.02 2.35
N TYR A 286 -8.19 -5.75 2.98
CA TYR A 286 -9.24 -6.78 3.06
C TYR A 286 -10.64 -6.17 3.05
N ASP A 287 -10.88 -5.16 3.87
CA ASP A 287 -12.19 -4.53 4.01
C ASP A 287 -12.04 -3.01 3.96
N TRP A 288 -12.47 -2.45 2.83
CA TRP A 288 -12.56 -1.02 2.56
C TRP A 288 -14.00 -0.54 2.46
N GLY A 289 -14.95 -1.33 2.99
CA GLY A 289 -16.37 -1.03 3.00
C GLY A 289 -17.20 -1.62 1.86
N GLN A 290 -16.63 -2.47 1.01
CA GLN A 290 -17.29 -2.99 -0.20
C GLN A 290 -18.44 -3.98 0.07
N GLY A 291 -18.54 -4.56 1.27
CA GLY A 291 -19.49 -5.66 1.55
C GLY A 291 -20.92 -5.25 1.87
N ILE A 292 -21.27 -3.96 1.78
CA ILE A 292 -22.58 -3.48 2.25
C ILE A 292 -23.75 -4.09 1.46
N ARG A 293 -23.55 -4.31 0.16
CA ARG A 293 -24.53 -4.97 -0.71
C ARG A 293 -24.73 -6.43 -0.32
N GLU A 294 -23.64 -7.16 -0.09
CA GLU A 294 -23.69 -8.55 0.36
C GLU A 294 -24.41 -8.68 1.70
N LEU A 295 -24.20 -7.72 2.62
CA LEU A 295 -24.89 -7.67 3.90
C LEU A 295 -26.39 -7.45 3.75
N ARG A 296 -26.83 -6.53 2.89
CA ARG A 296 -28.25 -6.32 2.58
C ARG A 296 -28.89 -7.60 2.04
N ASP A 297 -28.23 -8.23 1.08
CA ASP A 297 -28.75 -9.45 0.45
C ASP A 297 -28.79 -10.60 1.46
N TRP A 298 -27.86 -10.65 2.42
CA TRP A 298 -27.90 -11.58 3.56
C TRP A 298 -29.09 -11.28 4.50
N GLN A 299 -29.29 -10.02 4.89
CA GLN A 299 -30.39 -9.60 5.76
C GLN A 299 -31.76 -10.01 5.19
N GLN A 300 -31.97 -9.73 3.89
CA GLN A 300 -33.23 -10.05 3.20
C GLN A 300 -33.47 -11.56 3.12
N ARG A 301 -32.45 -12.34 2.78
CA ARG A 301 -32.56 -13.81 2.67
C ARG A 301 -32.89 -14.49 3.99
N ASN A 302 -32.47 -13.90 5.11
CA ASN A 302 -32.71 -14.46 6.44
C ASN A 302 -33.94 -13.84 7.14
N GLY A 303 -34.68 -12.94 6.48
CA GLY A 303 -35.87 -12.33 7.06
C GLY A 303 -35.59 -11.48 8.32
N ILE A 304 -34.42 -10.87 8.42
CA ILE A 304 -34.02 -10.09 9.60
C ILE A 304 -34.55 -8.65 9.48
N GLU A 305 -35.53 -8.31 10.31
CA GLU A 305 -36.14 -6.97 10.34
C GLU A 305 -35.22 -5.93 10.99
N ASN A 306 -34.60 -6.27 12.13
CA ASN A 306 -33.80 -5.33 12.93
C ASN A 306 -32.31 -5.69 12.87
N LEU A 307 -31.57 -5.04 11.97
CA LEU A 307 -30.12 -5.18 11.84
C LEU A 307 -29.42 -3.84 12.08
N ASP A 308 -28.63 -3.76 13.15
CA ASP A 308 -27.70 -2.67 13.38
C ASP A 308 -26.36 -2.98 12.70
N VAL A 309 -25.70 -1.96 12.14
CA VAL A 309 -24.48 -2.14 11.35
C VAL A 309 -23.42 -1.14 11.80
N TRP A 310 -22.34 -1.67 12.38
CA TRP A 310 -21.14 -0.89 12.65
C TRP A 310 -20.20 -0.97 11.45
N TYR A 311 -20.29 0.06 10.60
CA TYR A 311 -19.69 0.09 9.27
C TYR A 311 -18.40 0.92 9.19
N PHE A 312 -17.38 0.40 8.50
CA PHE A 312 -16.09 1.06 8.34
C PHE A 312 -16.05 2.06 7.16
N GLY A 313 -16.72 1.72 6.06
CA GLY A 313 -16.49 2.37 4.78
C GLY A 313 -17.33 3.61 4.47
N THR A 314 -17.20 4.05 3.22
CA THR A 314 -17.93 5.21 2.67
C THR A 314 -18.76 4.90 1.45
N ASP A 315 -19.10 3.63 1.23
CA ASP A 315 -19.94 3.23 0.08
C ASP A 315 -21.29 3.97 0.14
N PRO A 316 -21.70 4.68 -0.93
CA PRO A 316 -22.98 5.38 -0.98
C PRO A 316 -24.19 4.49 -0.71
N ASP A 317 -24.10 3.19 -1.03
CA ASP A 317 -25.19 2.22 -0.80
C ASP A 317 -25.46 1.96 0.69
N ARG A 318 -24.58 2.41 1.60
CA ARG A 318 -24.84 2.41 3.05
C ARG A 318 -26.11 3.16 3.45
N LEU A 319 -26.57 4.11 2.61
CA LEU A 319 -27.78 4.89 2.85
C LEU A 319 -29.06 4.22 2.28
N LYS A 320 -28.93 3.09 1.56
CA LYS A 320 -30.02 2.44 0.84
C LYS A 320 -30.45 1.11 1.46
N GLY A 321 -29.87 0.72 2.59
CA GLY A 321 -30.14 -0.57 3.23
C GLY A 321 -31.33 -0.51 4.19
N PRO A 322 -32.02 -1.65 4.44
CA PRO A 322 -33.03 -1.78 5.49
C PRO A 322 -32.41 -1.95 6.88
N PHE A 323 -31.14 -1.58 7.05
CA PHE A 323 -30.38 -1.71 8.28
C PHE A 323 -30.07 -0.33 8.87
N HIS A 324 -29.77 -0.29 10.16
CA HIS A 324 -29.48 0.94 10.89
C HIS A 324 -27.98 1.07 11.14
N LEU A 325 -27.36 2.12 10.56
CA LEU A 325 -25.96 2.40 10.83
C LEU A 325 -25.79 2.88 12.28
N VAL A 326 -24.83 2.27 12.98
CA VAL A 326 -24.49 2.62 14.37
C VAL A 326 -23.02 2.98 14.50
N SER A 327 -22.74 3.86 15.45
CA SER A 327 -21.41 4.28 15.87
C SER A 327 -21.21 3.84 17.31
N MET A 328 -20.03 3.30 17.61
CA MET A 328 -19.66 2.95 18.99
C MET A 328 -19.08 4.15 19.74
N LYS A 329 -18.67 5.21 19.04
CA LYS A 329 -18.09 6.43 19.65
C LYS A 329 -19.08 7.16 20.54
N ASP A 330 -20.35 7.10 20.18
CA ASP A 330 -21.44 7.77 20.90
C ASP A 330 -22.04 6.89 22.00
N GLY A 331 -21.56 5.65 22.16
CA GLY A 331 -22.01 4.78 23.24
C GLY A 331 -21.29 5.13 24.53
N ASP A 332 -22.00 5.51 25.59
CA ASP A 332 -21.39 5.70 26.92
C ASP A 332 -21.27 4.34 27.64
N PHE A 333 -20.50 3.40 27.07
CA PHE A 333 -20.36 2.05 27.63
C PHE A 333 -19.33 2.05 28.77
N GLN A 334 -19.80 1.87 30.01
CA GLN A 334 -18.94 1.72 31.18
C GLN A 334 -18.44 0.27 31.33
N GLY A 335 -19.19 -0.70 30.81
CA GLY A 335 -18.84 -2.12 30.76
C GLY A 335 -19.53 -2.89 29.63
N PRO A 336 -19.27 -4.21 29.52
CA PRO A 336 -19.88 -5.07 28.49
C PRO A 336 -21.41 -5.16 28.64
N ASP A 337 -21.95 -5.06 29.86
CA ASP A 337 -23.39 -5.11 30.10
C ASP A 337 -24.13 -3.93 29.45
N ASP A 338 -23.56 -2.73 29.48
CA ASP A 338 -24.13 -1.55 28.80
C ASP A 338 -24.14 -1.73 27.28
N PHE A 339 -23.07 -2.34 26.75
CA PHE A 339 -22.96 -2.68 25.33
C PHE A 339 -24.02 -3.71 24.93
N ILE A 340 -24.17 -4.80 25.69
CA ILE A 340 -25.20 -5.82 25.44
C ILE A 340 -26.60 -5.19 25.52
N ALA A 341 -26.85 -4.40 26.57
CA ALA A 341 -28.14 -3.73 26.76
C ALA A 341 -28.51 -2.82 25.57
N ARG A 342 -27.53 -2.15 24.95
CA ARG A 342 -27.75 -1.29 23.78
C ARG A 342 -28.24 -2.03 22.54
N PHE A 343 -27.86 -3.29 22.38
CA PHE A 343 -28.18 -4.13 21.21
C PHE A 343 -29.19 -5.24 21.49
N ARG A 344 -29.69 -5.34 22.73
CA ARG A 344 -30.69 -6.32 23.14
C ARG A 344 -31.88 -6.35 22.19
N GLY A 345 -32.29 -7.56 21.77
CA GLY A 345 -33.40 -7.75 20.84
C GLY A 345 -33.06 -7.51 19.37
N ARG A 346 -31.78 -7.30 19.01
CA ARG A 346 -31.36 -6.93 17.65
C ARG A 346 -30.22 -7.82 17.17
N TYR A 347 -30.03 -7.86 15.85
CA TYR A 347 -28.78 -8.35 15.26
C TYR A 347 -27.79 -7.19 15.11
N LEU A 348 -26.50 -7.49 15.27
CA LEU A 348 -25.42 -6.54 15.03
C LEU A 348 -24.45 -7.11 14.00
N ALA A 349 -24.31 -6.44 12.86
CA ALA A 349 -23.26 -6.71 11.88
C ALA A 349 -22.09 -5.74 12.09
N VAL A 350 -20.88 -6.28 12.19
CA VAL A 350 -19.67 -5.49 12.44
C VAL A 350 -18.67 -5.72 11.30
N GLY A 351 -18.23 -4.63 10.67
CA GLY A 351 -17.20 -4.68 9.64
C GLY A 351 -15.89 -5.25 10.19
N THR A 352 -15.25 -6.15 9.44
CA THR A 352 -14.00 -6.79 9.85
C THR A 352 -12.89 -5.79 10.16
N THR A 353 -12.82 -4.66 9.44
CA THR A 353 -11.85 -3.59 9.74
C THR A 353 -12.15 -2.85 11.03
N ASN A 354 -13.42 -2.68 11.42
CA ASN A 354 -13.75 -2.12 12.73
C ASN A 354 -13.32 -3.05 13.87
N LEU A 355 -13.45 -4.37 13.67
CA LEU A 355 -13.11 -5.33 14.71
C LEU A 355 -11.61 -5.69 14.77
N TYR A 356 -10.89 -5.70 13.64
CA TYR A 356 -9.50 -6.16 13.55
C TYR A 356 -8.51 -5.13 12.99
N GLY A 357 -8.95 -4.00 12.46
CA GLY A 357 -8.09 -3.04 11.75
C GLY A 357 -7.16 -2.22 12.63
N SER A 358 -6.31 -1.42 11.97
CA SER A 358 -5.38 -0.52 12.65
C SER A 358 -6.07 0.63 13.40
N TYR A 359 -7.38 0.82 13.15
CA TYR A 359 -8.18 1.88 13.74
C TYR A 359 -8.45 1.70 15.23
N ILE A 360 -8.23 0.51 15.76
CA ILE A 360 -8.37 0.16 17.18
C ILE A 360 -7.13 0.52 18.01
N ILE A 361 -6.25 1.36 17.48
CA ILE A 361 -5.03 1.82 18.13
C ILE A 361 -5.05 3.34 18.17
N GLU A 362 -4.69 3.91 19.31
CA GLU A 362 -4.49 5.35 19.43
C GLU A 362 -3.29 5.80 18.58
N ASN A 363 -3.48 6.90 17.85
CA ASN A 363 -2.38 7.61 17.21
C ASN A 363 -2.49 9.10 17.55
N PRO A 364 -1.85 9.53 18.65
CA PRO A 364 -1.88 10.92 19.09
C PRO A 364 -1.37 11.90 18.03
N LYS A 365 -0.41 11.48 17.18
CA LYS A 365 0.14 12.31 16.11
C LYS A 365 -0.85 12.56 14.96
N LYS A 366 -1.85 11.69 14.79
CA LYS A 366 -2.98 11.90 13.85
C LYS A 366 -4.22 12.48 14.53
N GLY A 367 -4.17 12.76 15.83
CA GLY A 367 -5.37 13.12 16.61
C GLY A 367 -6.37 11.97 16.75
N GLN A 368 -5.96 10.74 16.45
CA GLN A 368 -6.81 9.56 16.57
C GLN A 368 -6.79 9.08 18.03
N ARG A 369 -7.86 9.37 18.76
CA ARG A 369 -8.16 8.79 20.07
C ARG A 369 -9.14 7.65 19.89
N LEU A 370 -8.99 6.63 20.72
CA LEU A 370 -9.88 5.48 20.72
C LEU A 370 -10.81 5.62 21.92
N GLU A 371 -12.12 5.67 21.67
CA GLU A 371 -13.08 5.87 22.75
C GLU A 371 -13.18 4.60 23.62
N LYS A 372 -13.39 4.79 24.92
CA LYS A 372 -13.53 3.68 25.89
C LYS A 372 -14.62 2.70 25.45
N SER A 373 -15.68 3.22 24.85
CA SER A 373 -16.82 2.48 24.33
C SER A 373 -16.50 1.58 23.14
N GLU A 374 -15.75 2.08 22.16
CA GLU A 374 -15.24 1.29 21.04
C GLU A 374 -14.41 0.10 21.56
N LEU A 375 -13.53 0.36 22.53
CA LEU A 375 -12.71 -0.68 23.16
C LEU A 375 -13.55 -1.76 23.86
N THR A 376 -14.57 -1.35 24.61
CA THR A 376 -15.50 -2.28 25.28
C THR A 376 -16.21 -3.18 24.26
N ALA A 377 -16.76 -2.59 23.20
CA ALA A 377 -17.42 -3.33 22.12
C ALA A 377 -16.46 -4.32 21.43
N ILE A 378 -15.27 -3.89 21.05
CA ILE A 378 -14.27 -4.74 20.36
C ILE A 378 -13.85 -5.92 21.24
N ARG A 379 -13.58 -5.68 22.54
CA ARG A 379 -13.15 -6.73 23.47
C ARG A 379 -14.23 -7.80 23.62
N TYR A 380 -15.48 -7.39 23.83
CA TYR A 380 -16.60 -8.31 23.95
C TYR A 380 -16.82 -9.10 22.67
N LEU A 381 -16.94 -8.42 21.51
CA LEU A 381 -17.24 -9.07 20.23
C LEU A 381 -16.14 -10.03 19.74
N ARG A 382 -14.87 -9.81 20.12
CA ARG A 382 -13.77 -10.73 19.79
C ARG A 382 -13.79 -12.02 20.60
N THR A 383 -14.41 -12.02 21.78
CA THR A 383 -14.58 -13.22 22.61
C THR A 383 -15.90 -13.95 22.34
N THR A 384 -16.84 -13.28 21.69
CA THR A 384 -18.14 -13.85 21.32
C THR A 384 -18.08 -14.50 19.93
N GLN A 385 -18.67 -15.68 19.78
CA GLN A 385 -18.75 -16.34 18.49
C GLN A 385 -19.86 -15.70 17.64
N PRO A 386 -19.58 -15.25 16.40
CA PRO A 386 -20.61 -14.74 15.52
C PRO A 386 -21.54 -15.87 15.06
N VAL A 387 -22.84 -15.59 14.95
CA VAL A 387 -23.85 -16.56 14.48
C VAL A 387 -23.83 -16.73 12.97
N ALA A 388 -23.37 -15.72 12.25
CA ALA A 388 -23.24 -15.71 10.80
C ALA A 388 -22.14 -14.76 10.35
N ARG A 389 -21.78 -14.82 9.08
CA ARG A 389 -20.84 -13.88 8.47
C ARG A 389 -21.13 -13.68 6.99
N THR A 390 -20.79 -12.50 6.49
CA THR A 390 -20.55 -12.25 5.06
C THR A 390 -19.04 -12.22 4.81
N THR A 391 -18.60 -11.85 3.60
CA THR A 391 -17.18 -11.72 3.29
C THR A 391 -16.45 -10.73 4.22
N THR A 392 -17.11 -9.63 4.61
CA THR A 392 -16.50 -8.51 5.36
C THR A 392 -17.27 -8.10 6.62
N PHE A 393 -18.36 -8.78 6.96
CA PHE A 393 -19.09 -8.56 8.21
C PHE A 393 -19.17 -9.83 9.05
N LEU A 394 -18.99 -9.67 10.35
CA LEU A 394 -19.30 -10.65 11.38
C LEU A 394 -20.63 -10.28 12.02
N ILE A 395 -21.54 -11.25 12.15
CA ILE A 395 -22.92 -11.00 12.59
C ILE A 395 -23.15 -11.68 13.93
N TYR A 396 -23.68 -10.92 14.87
CA TYR A 396 -23.94 -11.30 16.24
C TYR A 396 -25.44 -11.20 16.53
N ASP A 397 -25.94 -12.10 17.36
CA ASP A 397 -27.35 -12.19 17.75
C ASP A 397 -27.51 -11.82 19.21
N PHE A 398 -28.22 -10.72 19.49
CA PHE A 398 -28.55 -10.28 20.84
C PHE A 398 -30.05 -10.44 21.14
N THR A 399 -30.79 -11.23 20.35
CA THR A 399 -32.23 -11.45 20.55
C THR A 399 -32.54 -12.35 21.74
N GLY A 400 -31.61 -13.25 22.11
CA GLY A 400 -31.75 -14.17 23.23
C GLY A 400 -31.23 -13.65 24.58
N GLU A 401 -30.59 -12.47 24.61
CA GLU A 401 -30.01 -11.85 25.81
C GLU A 401 -31.14 -11.26 26.67
N ARG A 402 -31.42 -11.87 27.84
CA ARG A 402 -32.50 -11.48 28.76
C ARG A 402 -32.13 -10.30 29.67
#